data_AF-A0A521ITY0-F1
#
_entry.id   AF-A0A521ITY0-F1
#
_cell.length_a   1.000
_cell.length_b   1.000
_cell.length_c   1.000
_cell.angle_alpha   90.00
_cell.angle_beta   90.00
_cell.angle_gamma   90.00
#
_symmetry.space_group_name_H-M   'P 1'
#
loop_
_entity.id
_entity.type
_entity.pdbx_description
1 polymer ?
#
loop_
_entity_poly.entity_id
_entity_poly.type
_entity_poly.pdbx_seq_one_letter_code
_entity_poly.pdbx_strand_id
1 'polypeptide(L)'
;MSNKGKIKLKANTAYKISFDTKGYRVGGNGAYYFLKLRSGQENIMTIGEWYDRPDAPANNKIFTFTTPENSKDLTIVFGIKNEGGYYVDNISLIELPNGHIVDGEDVGFDNNVRPFTPNKGLGYEEGFEDGVLADSLFSFGFNRWGHFTNKPNEVINGKLSFTSELDEVTYQFQDKNNYYEFMYSNDKYLKLSGNSTYRLTLKYKLMTEIRLHSDPSLKGYAYIFARSKATHVDGNPDNPLLVGTEIHFASASTLETVYTETFELMTPSCDDTMIIIGLYGIGTMIVDDILVEKV
;
A
#
# COMPACT_ATOMS: atom_id res chain seq x y z
N MET A 1 9.12 -6.52 22.41
CA MET A 1 7.92 -6.66 23.28
C MET A 1 8.25 -6.14 24.66
N SER A 2 7.34 -5.42 25.32
CA SER A 2 7.56 -4.95 26.70
C SER A 2 7.64 -6.11 27.71
N ASN A 3 8.48 -5.96 28.73
CA ASN A 3 8.58 -6.93 29.81
C ASN A 3 7.43 -6.72 30.82
N LYS A 4 6.50 -7.69 30.91
CA LYS A 4 5.32 -7.66 31.78
C LYS A 4 5.66 -7.54 33.28
N GLY A 5 6.84 -7.98 33.70
CA GLY A 5 7.32 -7.83 35.07
C GLY A 5 7.77 -6.41 35.41
N LYS A 6 8.09 -5.59 34.40
CA LYS A 6 8.60 -4.22 34.57
C LYS A 6 7.59 -3.15 34.15
N ILE A 7 6.82 -3.41 33.09
CA ILE A 7 5.80 -2.50 32.56
C ILE A 7 4.45 -3.17 32.76
N LYS A 8 3.63 -2.59 33.63
CA LYS A 8 2.27 -3.03 33.91
C LYS A 8 1.29 -1.96 33.41
N LEU A 9 0.59 -2.26 32.32
CA LEU A 9 -0.47 -1.42 31.82
C LEU A 9 -1.76 -1.69 32.59
N LYS A 10 -2.46 -0.64 33.00
CA LYS A 10 -3.77 -0.69 33.65
C LYS A 10 -4.86 -0.78 32.58
N ALA A 11 -5.99 -1.37 32.93
CA ALA A 11 -7.17 -1.39 32.06
C ALA A 11 -7.86 -0.01 32.06
N ASN A 12 -8.60 0.29 30.99
CA ASN A 12 -9.29 1.59 30.81
C ASN A 12 -8.42 2.82 31.09
N THR A 13 -7.16 2.79 30.66
CA THR A 13 -6.17 3.81 31.02
C THR A 13 -5.51 4.34 29.76
N ALA A 14 -5.45 5.66 29.62
CA ALA A 14 -4.78 6.34 28.53
C ALA A 14 -3.27 6.38 28.77
N TYR A 15 -2.49 6.22 27.70
CA TYR A 15 -1.04 6.26 27.70
C TYR A 15 -0.52 7.10 26.53
N LYS A 16 0.59 7.79 26.75
CA LYS A 16 1.44 8.37 25.69
C LYS A 16 2.72 7.57 25.59
N ILE A 17 3.07 7.14 24.38
CA ILE A 17 4.34 6.50 24.08
C ILE A 17 5.11 7.34 23.05
N SER A 18 6.38 7.60 23.32
CA SER A 18 7.28 8.29 22.39
C SER A 18 8.60 7.53 22.26
N PHE A 19 9.22 7.58 21.09
CA PHE A 19 10.49 6.92 20.81
C PHE A 19 11.15 7.51 19.56
N ASP A 20 12.47 7.39 19.48
CA ASP A 20 13.21 7.68 18.26
C ASP A 20 13.34 6.42 17.40
N THR A 21 13.24 6.58 16.10
CA THR A 21 13.31 5.48 15.12
C THR A 21 14.18 5.87 13.93
N LYS A 22 14.88 4.88 13.37
CA LYS A 22 15.59 5.02 12.10
C LYS A 22 15.55 3.71 11.34
N GLY A 23 15.17 3.76 10.05
CA GLY A 23 15.30 2.62 9.16
C GLY A 23 16.75 2.14 9.11
N TYR A 24 16.98 0.84 9.20
CA TYR A 24 18.32 0.24 9.12
C TYR A 24 18.48 -0.56 7.83
N ARG A 25 17.44 -1.30 7.43
CA ARG A 25 17.43 -2.12 6.22
C ARG A 25 16.10 -1.93 5.51
N VAL A 26 16.17 -1.71 4.20
CA VAL A 26 15.00 -1.64 3.32
C VAL A 26 14.22 -2.96 3.50
N GLY A 27 12.96 -2.86 3.91
CA GLY A 27 12.09 -4.03 3.99
C GLY A 27 11.66 -4.49 2.60
N GLY A 28 11.08 -5.69 2.50
CA GLY A 28 10.47 -6.14 1.25
C GLY A 28 9.27 -5.27 0.84
N ASN A 29 8.67 -5.56 -0.31
CA ASN A 29 7.58 -4.72 -0.81
C ASN A 29 6.40 -4.64 0.19
N GLY A 30 5.89 -3.41 0.37
CA GLY A 30 4.86 -3.11 1.36
C GLY A 30 5.30 -3.30 2.82
N ALA A 31 6.61 -3.20 3.11
CA ALA A 31 7.11 -3.20 4.47
C ALA A 31 6.75 -1.92 5.22
N TYR A 32 6.42 -2.08 6.49
CA TYR A 32 6.17 -0.99 7.41
C TYR A 32 6.46 -1.44 8.84
N TYR A 33 6.71 -0.47 9.70
CA TYR A 33 6.92 -0.66 11.12
C TYR A 33 5.62 -0.42 11.86
N PHE A 34 5.43 -1.15 12.96
CA PHE A 34 4.22 -1.02 13.75
C PHE A 34 4.49 -1.05 15.23
N LEU A 35 3.57 -0.41 15.95
CA LEU A 35 3.43 -0.47 17.38
C LEU A 35 2.04 -1.00 17.69
N LYS A 36 1.97 -2.12 18.42
CA LYS A 36 0.73 -2.82 18.73
C LYS A 36 0.58 -3.07 20.22
N LEU A 37 -0.67 -3.06 20.67
CA LEU A 37 -1.07 -3.55 21.98
C LEU A 37 -1.56 -4.99 21.82
N ARG A 38 -1.02 -5.91 22.61
CA ARG A 38 -1.38 -7.34 22.57
C ARG A 38 -1.78 -7.87 23.93
N SER A 39 -2.56 -8.93 23.95
CA SER A 39 -2.76 -9.78 25.13
C SER A 39 -2.39 -11.21 24.76
N GLY A 40 -1.29 -11.71 25.32
CA GLY A 40 -0.72 -13.00 24.90
C GLY A 40 -0.39 -13.02 23.39
N GLN A 41 -1.05 -13.89 22.62
CA GLN A 41 -0.92 -13.96 21.17
C GLN A 41 -1.95 -13.10 20.41
N GLU A 42 -2.95 -12.56 21.08
CA GLU A 42 -3.99 -11.78 20.45
C GLU A 42 -3.52 -10.35 20.18
N ASN A 43 -3.91 -9.80 19.02
CA ASN A 43 -3.73 -8.37 18.74
C ASN A 43 -4.97 -7.62 19.20
N ILE A 44 -4.79 -6.74 20.20
CA ILE A 44 -5.89 -5.97 20.77
C ILE A 44 -6.13 -4.70 19.95
N MET A 45 -5.06 -3.96 19.64
CA MET A 45 -5.14 -2.77 18.80
C MET A 45 -3.80 -2.44 18.16
N THR A 46 -3.86 -1.76 17.01
CA THR A 46 -2.73 -1.05 16.43
C THR A 46 -2.65 0.35 17.04
N ILE A 47 -1.51 0.66 17.67
CA ILE A 47 -1.25 1.98 18.26
C ILE A 47 -0.72 2.94 17.18
N GLY A 48 0.13 2.44 16.29
CA GLY A 48 0.67 3.22 15.18
C GLY A 48 1.34 2.34 14.13
N GLU A 49 1.38 2.84 12.90
CA GLU A 49 2.09 2.27 11.77
C GLU A 49 2.86 3.38 11.07
N TRP A 50 4.08 3.10 10.63
CA TRP A 50 4.91 4.07 9.94
C TRP A 50 5.91 3.40 9.01
N TYR A 51 6.54 4.20 8.16
CA TYR A 51 7.61 3.79 7.29
C TYR A 51 8.77 4.77 7.46
N ASP A 52 9.97 4.25 7.75
CA ASP A 52 11.20 5.05 7.74
C ASP A 52 12.18 4.41 6.75
N ARG A 53 12.72 5.22 5.84
CA ARG A 53 13.75 4.77 4.90
C ARG A 53 15.11 4.68 5.59
N PRO A 54 16.00 3.75 5.19
CA PRO A 54 17.34 3.67 5.77
C PRO A 54 18.25 4.88 5.54
N ASP A 55 18.00 5.63 4.46
CA ASP A 55 18.72 6.84 4.09
C ASP A 55 18.11 8.13 4.68
N ALA A 56 16.96 8.02 5.35
CA ALA A 56 16.38 9.14 6.09
C ALA A 56 17.08 9.35 7.44
N PRO A 57 17.09 10.59 7.96
CA PRO A 57 17.53 10.84 9.34
C PRO A 57 16.61 10.12 10.34
N ALA A 58 17.12 9.95 11.57
CA ALA A 58 16.30 9.45 12.67
C ALA A 58 15.12 10.42 12.92
N ASN A 59 13.98 9.85 13.28
CA ASN A 59 12.74 10.60 13.50
C ASN A 59 12.10 10.20 14.83
N ASN A 60 11.46 11.15 15.50
CA ASN A 60 10.72 10.90 16.74
C ASN A 60 9.25 10.55 16.41
N LYS A 61 8.72 9.49 17.02
CA LYS A 61 7.30 9.12 16.90
C LYS A 61 6.64 9.26 18.26
N ILE A 62 5.41 9.78 18.25
CA ILE A 62 4.59 9.95 19.44
C ILE A 62 3.20 9.41 19.14
N PHE A 63 2.70 8.52 19.99
CA PHE A 63 1.35 7.98 19.91
C PHE A 63 0.65 8.05 21.26
N THR A 64 -0.66 8.23 21.23
CA THR A 64 -1.54 8.10 22.38
C THR A 64 -2.52 6.96 22.16
N PHE A 65 -2.80 6.18 23.20
CA PHE A 65 -3.75 5.08 23.12
C PHE A 65 -4.42 4.83 24.48
N THR A 66 -5.62 4.25 24.46
CA THR A 66 -6.35 3.85 25.67
C THR A 66 -6.48 2.35 25.71
N THR A 67 -6.13 1.74 26.84
CA THR A 67 -6.28 0.30 27.03
C THR A 67 -7.76 -0.08 27.22
N PRO A 68 -8.23 -1.23 26.72
CA PRO A 68 -9.63 -1.63 26.91
C PRO A 68 -9.99 -1.94 28.37
N GLU A 69 -11.26 -1.83 28.73
CA GLU A 69 -11.78 -1.97 30.10
C GLU A 69 -11.53 -3.33 30.76
N ASN A 70 -11.60 -4.44 30.00
CA ASN A 70 -11.46 -5.80 30.55
C ASN A 70 -10.10 -6.44 30.24
N SER A 71 -9.09 -5.62 30.00
CA SER A 71 -7.78 -6.10 29.55
C SER A 71 -6.94 -6.63 30.70
N LYS A 72 -6.40 -7.85 30.52
CA LYS A 72 -5.34 -8.40 31.37
C LYS A 72 -4.13 -8.71 30.50
N ASP A 73 -2.95 -8.73 31.11
CA ASP A 73 -1.71 -9.20 30.49
C ASP A 73 -1.27 -8.47 29.22
N LEU A 74 -1.57 -7.18 29.14
CA LEU A 74 -1.26 -6.31 28.02
C LEU A 74 0.26 -6.12 27.82
N THR A 75 0.70 -6.18 26.56
CA THR A 75 2.07 -5.85 26.14
C THR A 75 2.10 -4.91 24.95
N ILE A 76 3.12 -4.07 24.93
CA ILE A 76 3.46 -3.22 23.79
C ILE A 76 4.45 -3.98 22.92
N VAL A 77 4.19 -4.01 21.61
CA VAL A 77 5.00 -4.73 20.63
C VAL A 77 5.38 -3.80 19.49
N PHE A 78 6.67 -3.52 19.43
CA PHE A 78 7.35 -3.04 18.24
C PHE A 78 7.54 -4.22 17.28
N GLY A 79 7.25 -4.02 16.00
CA GLY A 79 7.48 -5.03 14.98
C GLY A 79 7.62 -4.45 13.58
N ILE A 80 7.88 -5.36 12.64
CA ILE A 80 8.05 -5.08 11.23
C ILE A 80 7.12 -6.03 10.48
N LYS A 81 6.43 -5.50 9.48
CA LYS A 81 5.72 -6.30 8.48
C LYS A 81 6.60 -6.41 7.24
N ASN A 82 6.68 -7.60 6.65
CA ASN A 82 7.41 -7.90 5.40
C ASN A 82 8.93 -7.64 5.46
N GLU A 83 9.59 -8.13 6.52
CA GLU A 83 11.04 -8.06 6.70
C GLU A 83 11.63 -6.64 6.74
N GLY A 84 12.95 -6.54 6.88
CA GLY A 84 13.68 -5.29 7.07
C GLY A 84 14.23 -5.13 8.49
N GLY A 85 14.63 -3.91 8.83
CA GLY A 85 15.18 -3.61 10.15
C GLY A 85 15.09 -2.13 10.45
N TYR A 86 14.90 -1.79 11.73
CA TYR A 86 14.93 -0.43 12.23
C TYR A 86 15.54 -0.41 13.62
N TYR A 87 16.14 0.73 13.96
CA TYR A 87 16.57 1.04 15.31
C TYR A 87 15.43 1.74 16.05
N VAL A 88 15.32 1.44 17.34
CA VAL A 88 14.42 2.14 18.26
C VAL A 88 15.23 2.52 19.49
N ASP A 89 15.13 3.78 19.90
CA ASP A 89 15.77 4.27 21.11
C ASP A 89 14.89 5.29 21.84
N ASN A 90 15.30 5.71 23.03
CA ASN A 90 14.66 6.76 23.83
C ASN A 90 13.15 6.52 24.07
N ILE A 91 12.77 5.27 24.32
CA ILE A 91 11.38 4.89 24.55
C ILE A 91 10.90 5.46 25.88
N SER A 92 9.89 6.32 25.83
CA SER A 92 9.16 6.82 26.99
C SER A 92 7.71 6.37 26.92
N LEU A 93 7.18 5.89 28.06
CA LEU A 93 5.79 5.51 28.21
C LEU A 93 5.24 6.18 29.47
N ILE A 94 4.22 7.00 29.29
CA ILE A 94 3.65 7.84 30.34
C ILE A 94 2.16 7.49 30.46
N GLU A 95 1.74 7.12 31.66
CA GLU A 95 0.32 6.99 32.00
C GLU A 95 -0.33 8.39 32.04
N LEU A 96 -1.53 8.53 31.48
CA LEU A 96 -2.30 9.77 31.44
C LEU A 96 -3.50 9.63 32.40
N PRO A 97 -3.34 9.92 33.71
CA PRO A 97 -4.29 9.54 34.77
C PRO A 97 -5.66 10.24 34.71
N ASN A 98 -5.80 11.32 33.94
CA ASN A 98 -7.06 12.07 33.87
C ASN A 98 -7.89 11.76 32.63
N GLY A 99 -7.55 10.72 31.83
CA GLY A 99 -8.32 10.36 30.63
C GLY A 99 -8.34 11.42 29.52
N HIS A 100 -7.73 12.58 29.75
CA HIS A 100 -7.35 13.50 28.70
C HIS A 100 -6.28 12.81 27.86
N ILE A 101 -6.73 12.19 26.78
CA ILE A 101 -6.03 12.39 25.53
C ILE A 101 -6.02 13.90 25.39
N VAL A 102 -4.93 14.53 25.83
CA VAL A 102 -4.58 15.81 25.25
C VAL A 102 -4.38 15.40 23.81
N ASP A 103 -5.36 15.68 22.95
CA ASP A 103 -5.04 15.90 21.55
C ASP A 103 -3.81 16.79 21.66
N GLY A 104 -2.66 16.24 21.27
CA GLY A 104 -1.44 17.02 21.34
C GLY A 104 -1.79 18.37 20.72
N GLU A 105 -1.32 19.47 21.30
CA GLU A 105 -1.27 20.67 20.48
C GLU A 105 -0.69 20.23 19.16
N ASP A 106 -1.41 20.48 18.08
CA ASP A 106 -0.84 20.36 16.76
C ASP A 106 0.33 21.33 16.78
N VAL A 107 1.49 20.77 17.10
CA VAL A 107 2.75 21.49 17.21
C VAL A 107 3.19 21.97 15.82
N GLY A 108 2.36 21.77 14.79
CA GLY A 108 2.55 22.27 13.45
C GLY A 108 3.84 21.75 12.87
N PHE A 109 4.26 20.54 13.26
CA PHE A 109 5.34 19.88 12.55
C PHE A 109 4.75 19.45 11.21
N ASP A 110 5.12 20.17 10.16
CA ASP A 110 4.72 19.90 8.77
C ASP A 110 4.86 18.41 8.38
N ASN A 111 5.75 17.67 9.06
CA ASN A 111 6.02 16.25 8.82
C ASN A 111 5.06 15.25 9.49
N ASN A 112 4.18 15.68 10.41
CA ASN A 112 3.24 14.80 11.13
C ASN A 112 1.77 15.04 10.76
N VAL A 113 1.49 16.05 9.93
CA VAL A 113 0.18 16.19 9.30
C VAL A 113 0.11 15.14 8.20
N ARG A 114 -0.71 14.11 8.41
CA ARG A 114 -1.04 13.16 7.33
C ARG A 114 -1.68 13.96 6.20
N PRO A 115 -1.08 14.00 4.99
CA PRO A 115 -1.75 14.60 3.85
C PRO A 115 -3.08 13.89 3.66
N PHE A 116 -4.16 14.65 3.75
CA PHE A 116 -5.51 14.15 3.60
C PHE A 116 -6.21 14.99 2.54
N THR A 117 -6.63 14.32 1.48
CA THR A 117 -7.38 14.94 0.40
C THR A 117 -8.83 14.51 0.52
N PRO A 118 -9.76 15.40 0.96
CA PRO A 118 -11.12 15.04 1.32
C PRO A 118 -11.99 14.54 0.16
N ASN A 119 -11.54 14.73 -1.08
CA ASN A 119 -12.35 14.53 -2.29
C ASN A 119 -11.82 13.40 -3.20
N LYS A 120 -11.12 12.41 -2.63
CA LYS A 120 -10.69 11.24 -3.40
C LYS A 120 -11.89 10.38 -3.80
N GLY A 121 -11.99 10.05 -5.08
CA GLY A 121 -13.00 9.15 -5.63
C GLY A 121 -13.00 9.19 -7.17
N LEU A 122 -14.15 8.87 -7.76
CA LEU A 122 -14.34 9.04 -9.21
C LEU A 122 -14.14 10.52 -9.59
N GLY A 123 -13.42 10.77 -10.69
CA GLY A 123 -13.07 12.12 -11.15
C GLY A 123 -11.86 12.75 -10.46
N TYR A 124 -11.25 12.07 -9.48
CA TYR A 124 -9.99 12.48 -8.87
C TYR A 124 -8.80 11.84 -9.61
N GLU A 125 -7.79 12.65 -9.92
CA GLU A 125 -6.52 12.18 -10.49
C GLU A 125 -5.56 11.81 -9.35
N GLU A 126 -5.20 10.52 -9.26
CA GLU A 126 -4.25 10.01 -8.27
C GLU A 126 -2.83 10.04 -8.85
N GLY A 127 -2.05 11.04 -8.40
CA GLY A 127 -0.62 11.15 -8.65
C GLY A 127 0.26 10.67 -7.49
N PHE A 128 -0.30 10.06 -6.45
CA PHE A 128 0.43 9.47 -5.30
C PHE A 128 1.26 10.43 -4.43
N GLU A 129 1.16 11.73 -4.67
CA GLU A 129 1.97 12.79 -4.04
C GLU A 129 1.83 12.88 -2.51
N ASP A 130 0.73 12.38 -1.97
CA ASP A 130 0.51 12.30 -0.52
C ASP A 130 1.45 11.28 0.16
N GLY A 131 1.99 10.32 -0.58
CA GLY A 131 2.88 9.27 -0.05
C GLY A 131 2.21 8.33 0.97
N VAL A 132 0.88 8.32 1.02
CA VAL A 132 0.10 7.47 1.92
C VAL A 132 -0.74 6.47 1.13
N LEU A 133 -0.22 5.25 0.99
CA LEU A 133 -0.85 4.22 0.16
C LEU A 133 -2.25 3.81 0.66
N ALA A 134 -2.44 3.74 1.98
CA ALA A 134 -3.75 3.48 2.58
C ALA A 134 -4.77 4.60 2.31
N ASP A 135 -4.31 5.78 1.89
CA ASP A 135 -5.13 6.93 1.52
C ASP A 135 -5.13 7.23 0.01
N SER A 136 -4.61 6.33 -0.82
CA SER A 136 -4.59 6.52 -2.27
C SER A 136 -5.80 5.85 -2.93
N LEU A 137 -6.21 6.31 -4.11
CA LEU A 137 -7.25 5.65 -4.94
C LEU A 137 -6.88 4.21 -5.28
N PHE A 138 -5.60 3.89 -5.28
CA PHE A 138 -5.07 2.57 -5.52
C PHE A 138 -4.19 2.11 -4.37
N SER A 139 -4.20 0.81 -4.08
CA SER A 139 -3.34 0.16 -3.10
C SER A 139 -2.40 -0.83 -3.78
N PHE A 140 -1.55 -1.45 -2.97
CA PHE A 140 -0.73 -2.57 -3.40
C PHE A 140 -1.60 -3.70 -3.96
N GLY A 141 -1.10 -4.35 -5.01
CA GLY A 141 -1.69 -5.54 -5.62
C GLY A 141 -1.36 -6.84 -4.86
N PHE A 142 -1.46 -7.97 -5.54
CA PHE A 142 -1.20 -9.30 -4.98
C PHE A 142 0.19 -9.36 -4.36
N ASN A 143 0.30 -10.01 -3.18
CA ASN A 143 1.54 -10.11 -2.42
C ASN A 143 2.30 -8.78 -2.20
N ARG A 144 1.58 -7.66 -2.33
CA ARG A 144 2.08 -6.29 -2.21
C ARG A 144 3.15 -5.91 -3.22
N TRP A 145 3.05 -6.39 -4.46
CA TRP A 145 4.14 -6.21 -5.42
C TRP A 145 4.42 -4.76 -5.84
N GLY A 146 3.42 -3.89 -5.85
CA GLY A 146 3.62 -2.47 -6.15
C GLY A 146 3.88 -1.59 -4.93
N HIS A 147 4.66 -0.53 -5.14
CA HIS A 147 5.03 0.42 -4.10
C HIS A 147 5.37 1.80 -4.69
N PHE A 148 5.54 2.82 -3.84
CA PHE A 148 5.96 4.14 -4.30
C PHE A 148 7.44 4.16 -4.69
N THR A 149 7.76 4.91 -5.75
CA THR A 149 9.13 5.29 -6.10
C THR A 149 9.26 6.80 -6.10
N ASN A 150 10.44 7.27 -5.71
CA ASN A 150 10.86 8.66 -5.86
C ASN A 150 12.23 8.77 -6.55
N LYS A 151 12.68 7.71 -7.22
CA LYS A 151 13.92 7.76 -8.00
C LYS A 151 13.68 8.76 -9.15
N PRO A 152 14.56 9.76 -9.37
CA PRO A 152 14.28 10.84 -10.33
C PRO A 152 13.96 10.37 -11.76
N ASN A 153 14.53 9.25 -12.18
CA ASN A 153 14.29 8.65 -13.49
C ASN A 153 13.03 7.78 -13.55
N GLU A 154 12.44 7.42 -12.40
CA GLU A 154 11.23 6.61 -12.31
C GLU A 154 10.00 7.49 -12.10
N VAL A 155 10.10 8.63 -11.43
CA VAL A 155 8.97 9.55 -11.26
C VAL A 155 8.48 10.09 -12.61
N ILE A 156 7.17 10.06 -12.84
CA ILE A 156 6.51 10.61 -14.05
C ILE A 156 6.10 12.06 -13.81
N ASN A 157 5.45 12.34 -12.68
CA ASN A 157 5.05 13.69 -12.28
C ASN A 157 5.29 13.91 -10.77
N GLY A 158 5.45 15.16 -10.34
CA GLY A 158 5.57 15.48 -8.91
C GLY A 158 6.80 14.87 -8.22
N LYS A 159 6.56 14.23 -7.07
CA LYS A 159 7.57 13.68 -6.15
C LYS A 159 7.53 12.16 -6.10
N LEU A 160 6.38 11.55 -6.39
CA LEU A 160 6.15 10.12 -6.23
C LEU A 160 5.44 9.58 -7.46
N SER A 161 5.76 8.34 -7.81
CA SER A 161 4.93 7.53 -8.71
C SER A 161 4.81 6.12 -8.15
N PHE A 162 4.02 5.26 -8.78
CA PHE A 162 3.85 3.88 -8.35
C PHE A 162 4.60 2.92 -9.27
N THR A 163 5.45 2.06 -8.72
CA THR A 163 6.29 1.12 -9.47
C THR A 163 5.83 -0.31 -9.29
N SER A 164 5.97 -1.11 -10.34
CA SER A 164 5.83 -2.57 -10.32
C SER A 164 7.13 -3.31 -10.00
N GLU A 165 8.21 -2.59 -9.68
CA GLU A 165 9.52 -3.18 -9.43
C GLU A 165 9.45 -4.23 -8.31
N LEU A 166 10.01 -5.40 -8.58
CA LEU A 166 10.22 -6.46 -7.61
C LEU A 166 11.70 -6.79 -7.58
N ASP A 167 12.18 -7.21 -6.41
CA ASP A 167 13.53 -7.71 -6.30
C ASP A 167 13.67 -9.09 -6.99
N GLU A 168 14.86 -9.38 -7.52
CA GLU A 168 15.15 -10.64 -8.22
C GLU A 168 14.85 -11.88 -7.36
N VAL A 169 15.05 -11.77 -6.04
CA VAL A 169 14.81 -12.86 -5.08
C VAL A 169 13.31 -13.17 -4.99
N THR A 170 12.43 -12.18 -5.07
CA THR A 170 10.97 -12.39 -5.09
C THR A 170 10.52 -13.05 -6.40
N TYR A 171 11.13 -12.73 -7.54
CA TYR A 171 10.81 -13.38 -8.81
C TYR A 171 11.15 -14.87 -8.83
N GLN A 172 12.18 -15.31 -8.11
CA GLN A 172 12.62 -16.73 -8.13
C GLN A 172 11.60 -17.70 -7.49
N PHE A 173 10.66 -17.19 -6.69
CA PHE A 173 9.63 -18.00 -6.03
C PHE A 173 8.34 -18.09 -6.83
N GLN A 174 8.30 -17.50 -8.02
CA GLN A 174 7.12 -17.47 -8.88
C GLN A 174 7.18 -18.59 -9.89
N ASP A 175 6.08 -19.31 -10.02
CA ASP A 175 5.92 -20.30 -11.08
C ASP A 175 5.82 -19.63 -12.46
N LYS A 176 6.10 -20.42 -13.50
CA LYS A 176 6.16 -20.01 -14.91
C LYS A 176 4.94 -19.16 -15.34
N ASN A 177 5.20 -18.07 -16.06
CA ASN A 177 4.23 -17.16 -16.70
C ASN A 177 3.01 -16.78 -15.84
N ASN A 178 3.26 -15.98 -14.80
CA ASN A 178 2.23 -15.53 -13.89
C ASN A 178 1.70 -14.12 -14.22
N TYR A 179 0.49 -13.85 -13.73
CA TYR A 179 -0.12 -12.53 -13.69
C TYR A 179 0.44 -11.76 -12.48
N TYR A 180 1.28 -10.77 -12.75
CA TYR A 180 1.91 -9.92 -11.75
C TYR A 180 1.05 -8.69 -11.44
N GLU A 181 0.07 -8.85 -10.57
CA GLU A 181 -0.83 -7.78 -10.13
C GLU A 181 -0.12 -6.88 -9.11
N PHE A 182 0.35 -5.71 -9.52
CA PHE A 182 1.06 -4.82 -8.61
C PHE A 182 0.18 -3.72 -8.01
N MET A 183 -1.03 -3.49 -8.55
CA MET A 183 -1.92 -2.42 -8.09
C MET A 183 -3.41 -2.83 -8.13
N TYR A 184 -4.15 -2.48 -7.08
CA TYR A 184 -5.62 -2.63 -7.00
C TYR A 184 -6.30 -1.29 -6.70
N SER A 185 -7.50 -1.06 -7.21
CA SER A 185 -8.34 0.05 -6.75
C SER A 185 -8.75 -0.11 -5.28
N ASN A 186 -8.68 0.97 -4.52
CA ASN A 186 -9.05 1.04 -3.12
C ASN A 186 -10.57 1.28 -2.98
N ASP A 187 -11.30 0.34 -2.37
CA ASP A 187 -12.77 0.44 -2.20
C ASP A 187 -13.24 1.51 -1.24
N LYS A 188 -12.33 2.04 -0.41
CA LYS A 188 -12.60 3.23 0.38
C LYS A 188 -13.00 4.41 -0.52
N TYR A 189 -12.42 4.51 -1.72
CA TYR A 189 -12.55 5.67 -2.61
C TYR A 189 -13.19 5.35 -3.96
N LEU A 190 -12.84 4.19 -4.55
CA LEU A 190 -13.37 3.75 -5.84
C LEU A 190 -14.40 2.65 -5.61
N LYS A 191 -15.67 3.06 -5.55
CA LYS A 191 -16.82 2.14 -5.54
C LYS A 191 -17.40 2.06 -6.95
N LEU A 192 -17.22 0.91 -7.57
CA LEU A 192 -17.67 0.65 -8.93
C LEU A 192 -18.99 -0.13 -8.89
N SER A 193 -19.99 0.37 -9.59
CA SER A 193 -21.29 -0.30 -9.72
C SER A 193 -21.19 -1.42 -10.75
N GLY A 194 -21.95 -2.49 -10.58
CA GLY A 194 -22.08 -3.56 -11.57
C GLY A 194 -22.71 -3.06 -12.88
N ASN A 195 -22.43 -3.77 -13.98
CA ASN A 195 -22.93 -3.48 -15.34
C ASN A 195 -22.77 -2.00 -15.75
N SER A 196 -21.68 -1.36 -15.36
CA SER A 196 -21.41 0.05 -15.61
C SER A 196 -20.13 0.21 -16.42
N THR A 197 -20.06 1.28 -17.20
CA THR A 197 -18.85 1.64 -17.94
C THR A 197 -18.11 2.76 -17.24
N TYR A 198 -16.80 2.61 -17.15
CA TYR A 198 -15.88 3.59 -16.61
C TYR A 198 -14.79 3.90 -17.63
N ARG A 199 -14.31 5.13 -17.63
CA ARG A 199 -13.13 5.54 -18.37
C ARG A 199 -11.97 5.63 -17.39
N LEU A 200 -10.89 4.92 -17.69
CA LEU A 200 -9.64 4.97 -16.94
C LEU A 200 -8.58 5.62 -17.83
N THR A 201 -8.01 6.75 -17.39
CA THR A 201 -6.84 7.36 -18.00
C THR A 201 -5.66 7.22 -17.04
N LEU A 202 -4.49 6.86 -17.56
CA LEU A 202 -3.27 6.80 -16.75
C LEU A 202 -2.05 7.25 -17.55
N LYS A 203 -1.02 7.72 -16.84
CA LYS A 203 0.33 7.81 -17.40
C LYS A 203 1.15 6.60 -17.00
N TYR A 204 1.94 6.07 -17.94
CA TYR A 204 2.88 5.01 -17.61
C TYR A 204 4.21 5.17 -18.34
N LYS A 205 5.21 4.46 -17.85
CA LYS A 205 6.57 4.39 -18.40
C LYS A 205 7.13 2.99 -18.12
N LEU A 206 7.72 2.35 -19.12
CA LEU A 206 8.44 1.10 -18.93
C LEU A 206 9.92 1.39 -18.65
N MET A 207 10.46 0.87 -17.56
CA MET A 207 11.89 0.94 -17.24
C MET A 207 12.63 -0.29 -17.77
N THR A 208 11.95 -1.42 -17.89
CA THR A 208 12.46 -2.64 -18.51
C THR A 208 11.40 -3.24 -19.42
N GLU A 209 11.84 -3.98 -20.45
CA GLU A 209 10.90 -4.68 -21.32
C GLU A 209 10.18 -5.79 -20.54
N ILE A 210 8.88 -5.93 -20.78
CA ILE A 210 8.11 -7.01 -20.17
C ILE A 210 8.41 -8.31 -20.92
N ARG A 211 8.91 -9.31 -20.20
CA ARG A 211 9.32 -10.61 -20.75
C ARG A 211 8.71 -11.76 -19.97
N LEU A 212 8.37 -12.84 -20.64
CA LEU A 212 7.85 -14.02 -19.97
C LEU A 212 8.94 -14.67 -19.11
N HIS A 213 8.62 -15.01 -17.86
CA HIS A 213 9.60 -15.64 -16.97
C HIS A 213 10.04 -17.01 -17.48
N SER A 214 9.12 -17.77 -18.11
CA SER A 214 9.43 -19.11 -18.62
C SER A 214 10.35 -19.08 -19.84
N ASP A 215 10.31 -18.00 -20.61
CA ASP A 215 11.10 -17.80 -21.83
C ASP A 215 11.30 -16.29 -22.05
N PRO A 216 12.45 -15.74 -21.62
CA PRO A 216 12.75 -14.32 -21.77
C PRO A 216 12.86 -13.82 -23.21
N SER A 217 12.86 -14.71 -24.21
CA SER A 217 12.79 -14.33 -25.63
C SER A 217 11.38 -13.91 -26.05
N LEU A 218 10.36 -14.33 -25.28
CA LEU A 218 8.96 -14.00 -25.54
C LEU A 218 8.56 -12.73 -24.80
N LYS A 219 7.84 -11.86 -25.51
CA LYS A 219 7.30 -10.61 -24.95
C LYS A 219 6.12 -10.90 -24.03
N GLY A 220 6.11 -10.24 -22.88
CA GLY A 220 4.93 -10.08 -22.05
C GLY A 220 4.16 -8.81 -22.40
N TYR A 221 3.23 -8.42 -21.53
CA TYR A 221 2.43 -7.21 -21.68
C TYR A 221 1.97 -6.67 -20.32
N ALA A 222 1.60 -5.39 -20.28
CA ALA A 222 0.86 -4.85 -19.14
C ALA A 222 -0.63 -5.10 -19.36
N TYR A 223 -1.41 -5.22 -18.28
CA TYR A 223 -2.85 -5.42 -18.38
C TYR A 223 -3.64 -4.64 -17.34
N ILE A 224 -4.91 -4.42 -17.68
CA ILE A 224 -5.94 -3.90 -16.77
C ILE A 224 -7.10 -4.89 -16.73
N PHE A 225 -7.55 -5.24 -15.52
CA PHE A 225 -8.81 -5.95 -15.32
C PHE A 225 -9.83 -5.07 -14.58
N ALA A 226 -11.10 -5.20 -14.96
CA ALA A 226 -12.24 -4.88 -14.10
C ALA A 226 -12.91 -6.20 -13.69
N ARG A 227 -12.77 -6.60 -12.42
CA ARG A 227 -13.16 -7.93 -11.93
C ARG A 227 -13.82 -7.88 -10.54
N SER A 228 -14.73 -8.80 -10.27
CA SER A 228 -15.27 -9.05 -8.91
C SER A 228 -14.17 -9.37 -7.89
N LYS A 229 -14.24 -8.76 -6.70
CA LYS A 229 -13.34 -9.05 -5.58
C LYS A 229 -13.53 -10.46 -5.02
N ALA A 230 -14.75 -10.92 -4.88
CA ALA A 230 -15.06 -12.21 -4.24
C ALA A 230 -14.32 -13.39 -4.89
N THR A 231 -14.09 -13.32 -6.21
CA THR A 231 -13.54 -14.45 -6.97
C THR A 231 -12.07 -14.29 -7.35
N HIS A 232 -11.49 -13.13 -7.07
CA HIS A 232 -10.03 -12.99 -7.09
C HIS A 232 -9.36 -13.94 -6.07
N VAL A 233 -10.05 -14.27 -4.96
CA VAL A 233 -9.53 -15.14 -3.89
C VAL A 233 -9.89 -16.63 -4.11
N ASP A 234 -10.98 -16.94 -4.83
CA ASP A 234 -11.54 -18.30 -4.93
C ASP A 234 -11.04 -19.14 -6.12
N GLY A 235 -10.00 -18.69 -6.83
CA GLY A 235 -9.16 -19.57 -7.67
C GLY A 235 -9.83 -20.20 -8.90
N ASN A 236 -11.00 -19.74 -9.34
CA ASN A 236 -11.53 -20.10 -10.66
C ASN A 236 -11.35 -18.94 -11.66
N PRO A 237 -10.17 -18.83 -12.29
CA PRO A 237 -9.89 -17.77 -13.26
C PRO A 237 -10.82 -17.81 -14.48
N ASP A 238 -11.46 -18.96 -14.75
CA ASP A 238 -12.23 -19.24 -15.96
C ASP A 238 -13.74 -18.98 -15.84
N ASN A 239 -14.22 -18.27 -14.81
CA ASN A 239 -15.63 -17.88 -14.74
C ASN A 239 -15.87 -16.52 -15.46
N PRO A 240 -16.40 -16.53 -16.71
CA PRO A 240 -16.58 -15.32 -17.52
C PRO A 240 -17.68 -14.38 -16.99
N LEU A 241 -18.53 -14.83 -16.05
CA LEU A 241 -19.58 -13.98 -15.46
C LEU A 241 -19.05 -12.92 -14.49
N LEU A 242 -17.73 -12.95 -14.21
CA LEU A 242 -17.12 -12.23 -13.10
C LEU A 242 -15.91 -11.37 -13.49
N VAL A 243 -15.54 -11.41 -14.77
CA VAL A 243 -14.61 -10.48 -15.42
C VAL A 243 -15.43 -9.59 -16.33
N GLY A 244 -15.40 -8.28 -16.08
CA GLY A 244 -16.10 -7.32 -16.93
C GLY A 244 -15.27 -6.89 -18.14
N THR A 245 -14.00 -6.56 -17.93
CA THR A 245 -13.10 -6.14 -19.01
C THR A 245 -11.66 -6.56 -18.71
N GLU A 246 -10.98 -7.01 -19.77
CA GLU A 246 -9.55 -7.30 -19.83
C GLU A 246 -8.94 -6.50 -20.96
N ILE A 247 -7.88 -5.75 -20.67
CA ILE A 247 -7.15 -4.95 -21.66
C ILE A 247 -5.68 -5.28 -21.54
N HIS A 248 -5.02 -5.49 -22.68
CA HIS A 248 -3.57 -5.62 -22.77
C HIS A 248 -2.98 -4.35 -23.41
N PHE A 249 -1.91 -3.84 -22.84
CA PHE A 249 -1.24 -2.63 -23.30
C PHE A 249 0.28 -2.73 -23.10
N ALA A 250 1.00 -1.70 -23.57
CA ALA A 250 2.44 -1.55 -23.42
C ALA A 250 3.33 -2.68 -24.03
N SER A 251 2.82 -3.51 -24.94
CA SER A 251 3.59 -4.63 -25.53
C SER A 251 4.68 -4.20 -26.52
N ALA A 252 4.66 -2.95 -26.97
CA ALA A 252 5.60 -2.36 -27.93
C ALA A 252 6.08 -0.95 -27.54
N SER A 253 5.94 -0.58 -26.26
CA SER A 253 6.35 0.75 -25.78
C SER A 253 7.87 0.90 -25.77
N THR A 254 8.34 2.12 -26.06
CA THR A 254 9.74 2.48 -25.95
C THR A 254 10.08 2.69 -24.47
N LEU A 255 11.22 2.16 -24.02
CA LEU A 255 11.65 2.32 -22.64
C LEU A 255 11.85 3.79 -22.29
N GLU A 256 11.61 4.11 -21.03
CA GLU A 256 11.76 5.43 -20.39
C GLU A 256 10.90 6.55 -21.02
N THR A 257 10.06 6.23 -21.99
CA THR A 257 9.10 7.15 -22.60
C THR A 257 7.80 7.14 -21.78
N VAL A 258 7.29 8.33 -21.46
CA VAL A 258 5.99 8.49 -20.79
C VAL A 258 4.89 8.44 -21.83
N TYR A 259 3.93 7.56 -21.61
CA TYR A 259 2.71 7.42 -22.40
C TYR A 259 1.52 7.87 -21.55
N THR A 260 0.49 8.41 -22.21
CA THR A 260 -0.83 8.65 -21.61
C THR A 260 -1.84 7.86 -22.42
N GLU A 261 -2.53 6.94 -21.76
CA GLU A 261 -3.51 6.07 -22.42
C GLU A 261 -4.85 6.11 -21.66
N THR A 262 -5.93 5.99 -22.43
CA THR A 262 -7.31 6.00 -21.95
C THR A 262 -8.01 4.73 -22.40
N PHE A 263 -8.70 4.10 -21.45
CA PHE A 263 -9.35 2.81 -21.59
C PHE A 263 -10.80 2.89 -21.16
N GLU A 264 -11.69 2.15 -21.83
CA GLU A 264 -13.06 1.95 -21.38
C GLU A 264 -13.19 0.58 -20.71
N LEU A 265 -13.63 0.58 -19.46
CA LEU A 265 -13.77 -0.58 -18.59
C LEU A 265 -15.25 -0.84 -18.34
N MET A 266 -15.75 -1.99 -18.76
CA MET A 266 -17.07 -2.49 -18.36
C MET A 266 -16.91 -3.32 -17.08
N THR A 267 -17.71 -3.04 -16.06
CA THR A 267 -17.75 -3.86 -14.85
C THR A 267 -18.63 -5.10 -15.04
N PRO A 268 -18.32 -6.23 -14.38
CA PRO A 268 -19.22 -7.37 -14.31
C PRO A 268 -20.53 -6.99 -13.61
N SER A 269 -21.48 -7.91 -13.52
CA SER A 269 -22.81 -7.64 -12.97
C SER A 269 -22.86 -7.36 -11.46
N CYS A 270 -21.75 -7.53 -10.73
CA CYS A 270 -21.66 -7.35 -9.30
C CYS A 270 -21.09 -5.97 -8.88
N ASP A 271 -21.55 -5.50 -7.72
CA ASP A 271 -21.14 -4.22 -7.12
C ASP A 271 -19.82 -4.31 -6.31
N ASP A 272 -19.16 -5.47 -6.32
CA ASP A 272 -17.88 -5.70 -5.66
C ASP A 272 -16.71 -5.65 -6.66
N THR A 273 -16.83 -4.87 -7.73
CA THR A 273 -15.80 -4.79 -8.77
C THR A 273 -14.58 -3.99 -8.30
N MET A 274 -13.38 -4.48 -8.61
CA MET A 274 -12.12 -3.75 -8.51
C MET A 274 -11.42 -3.63 -9.87
N ILE A 275 -10.64 -2.56 -10.00
CA ILE A 275 -9.67 -2.40 -11.08
C ILE A 275 -8.34 -2.98 -10.61
N ILE A 276 -7.72 -3.78 -11.47
CA ILE A 276 -6.40 -4.37 -11.25
C ILE A 276 -5.49 -3.91 -12.36
N ILE A 277 -4.28 -3.46 -12.03
CA ILE A 277 -3.21 -3.20 -13.00
C ILE A 277 -2.05 -4.15 -12.70
N GLY A 278 -1.58 -4.83 -13.74
CA GLY A 278 -0.52 -5.82 -13.60
C GLY A 278 0.31 -6.02 -14.86
N LEU A 279 1.28 -6.93 -14.76
CA LEU A 279 2.14 -7.36 -15.86
C LEU A 279 1.97 -8.87 -16.08
N TYR A 280 1.79 -9.30 -17.31
CA TYR A 280 1.94 -10.70 -17.69
C TYR A 280 3.39 -10.93 -18.09
N GLY A 281 4.18 -11.49 -17.19
CA GLY A 281 5.64 -11.54 -17.28
C GLY A 281 6.36 -10.57 -16.35
N ILE A 282 7.69 -10.61 -16.39
CA ILE A 282 8.59 -9.82 -15.56
C ILE A 282 8.96 -8.55 -16.29
N GLY A 283 8.93 -7.44 -15.56
CA GLY A 283 9.34 -6.13 -16.05
C GLY A 283 9.07 -5.06 -14.99
N THR A 284 9.44 -3.84 -15.32
CA THR A 284 9.31 -2.68 -14.44
C THR A 284 8.51 -1.63 -15.16
N MET A 285 7.31 -1.37 -14.67
CA MET A 285 6.43 -0.30 -15.12
C MET A 285 6.23 0.70 -13.99
N ILE A 286 6.30 1.98 -14.34
CA ILE A 286 5.87 3.08 -13.49
C ILE A 286 4.49 3.53 -13.98
N VAL A 287 3.58 3.79 -13.05
CA VAL A 287 2.26 4.36 -13.28
C VAL A 287 2.09 5.62 -12.44
N ASP A 288 1.42 6.62 -13.01
CA ASP A 288 1.13 7.90 -12.36
C ASP A 288 -0.11 8.56 -12.97
N ASP A 289 -0.58 9.64 -12.35
CA ASP A 289 -1.71 10.48 -12.80
C ASP A 289 -2.92 9.64 -13.27
N ILE A 290 -3.42 8.76 -12.40
CA ILE A 290 -4.53 7.85 -12.72
C ILE A 290 -5.87 8.54 -12.45
N LEU A 291 -6.71 8.65 -13.48
CA LEU A 291 -8.06 9.19 -13.41
C LEU A 291 -9.08 8.12 -13.77
N VAL A 292 -10.09 7.93 -12.92
CA VAL A 292 -11.23 7.04 -13.19
C VAL A 292 -12.53 7.82 -13.17
N GLU A 293 -13.29 7.76 -14.25
CA GLU A 293 -14.57 8.45 -14.42
C GLU A 293 -15.66 7.47 -14.79
N LYS A 294 -16.91 7.72 -14.37
CA LYS A 294 -18.06 6.97 -14.87
C LYS A 294 -18.52 7.58 -16.19
N VAL A 295 -18.83 6.74 -17.18
CA VAL A 295 -19.33 7.14 -18.51
C VAL A 295 -20.86 7.09 -18.56
#